data_AF-A0A943U1U6-F1
#
_entry.id   AF-A0A943U1U6-F1
#
_cell.length_a   1.000
_cell.length_b   1.000
_cell.length_c   1.000
_cell.angle_alpha   90.00
_cell.angle_beta   90.00
_cell.angle_gamma   90.00
#
_symmetry.space_group_name_H-M   'P 1'
#
loop_
_entity.id
_entity.type
_entity.pdbx_description
1 polymer ?
#
loop_
_entity_poly.entity_id
_entity_poly.type
_entity_poly.pdbx_seq_one_letter_code
_entity_poly.pdbx_strand_id
1 'polypeptide(L)'
;MAAEYPQAPAAESVMRDEAGHEFIRLGIGVRRDIITELGFTLDPELPADIAEAMTEMTALAKDKAIMAASLIRAADIEKALPADDPGAARAAAVAELMLHECLRNYSMNYNLARAERLRKRDQAGKE
;
A
#
# COMPACT_ATOMS: atom_id res chain seq x y z
N MET A 1 16.63 -7.73 -4.03
CA MET A 1 16.20 -8.25 -2.71
C MET A 1 14.72 -7.94 -2.62
N ALA A 2 13.85 -8.96 -2.57
CA ALA A 2 12.41 -8.73 -2.44
C ALA A 2 12.17 -7.92 -1.16
N ALA A 3 11.33 -6.89 -1.23
CA ALA A 3 11.04 -6.07 -0.06
C ALA A 3 10.27 -6.93 0.95
N GLU A 4 10.89 -7.22 2.10
CA GLU A 4 10.25 -8.01 3.16
C GLU A 4 9.01 -7.29 3.66
N TYR A 5 7.94 -8.05 3.90
CA TYR A 5 6.69 -7.53 4.42
C TYR A 5 6.91 -6.85 5.79
N PRO A 6 6.35 -5.64 6.04
CA PRO A 6 6.54 -4.96 7.32
C PRO A 6 6.03 -5.81 8.49
N GLN A 7 6.81 -5.93 9.58
CA GLN A 7 6.41 -6.72 10.75
C GLN A 7 5.20 -6.13 11.49
N ALA A 8 5.11 -4.79 11.51
CA ALA A 8 4.03 -4.04 12.12
C ALA A 8 3.62 -2.90 11.17
N PRO A 9 2.86 -3.21 10.11
CA PRO A 9 2.49 -2.21 9.12
C PRO A 9 1.67 -1.10 9.76
N ALA A 10 1.99 0.15 9.43
CA ALA A 10 1.21 1.32 9.79
C ALA A 10 -0.15 1.34 9.07
N ALA A 11 -0.21 0.72 7.88
CA ALA A 11 -1.44 0.45 7.17
C ALA A 11 -1.28 -0.72 6.21
N GLU A 12 -2.43 -1.31 5.85
CA GLU A 12 -2.51 -2.41 4.91
C GLU A 12 -3.64 -2.15 3.91
N SER A 13 -3.49 -2.65 2.68
CA SER A 13 -4.62 -2.93 1.77
C SER A 13 -4.65 -4.43 1.49
N VAL A 14 -5.86 -5.00 1.45
CA VAL A 14 -6.07 -6.44 1.28
C VAL A 14 -7.17 -6.64 0.24
N MET A 15 -6.82 -7.27 -0.87
CA MET A 15 -7.76 -7.76 -1.88
C MET A 15 -8.14 -9.20 -1.55
N ARG A 16 -9.43 -9.45 -1.37
CA ARG A 16 -9.99 -10.76 -1.01
C ARG A 16 -11.33 -11.01 -1.69
N ASP A 17 -11.69 -12.27 -1.85
CA ASP A 17 -13.04 -12.65 -2.29
C ASP A 17 -14.07 -12.56 -1.14
N GLU A 18 -15.33 -12.89 -1.48
CA GLU A 18 -16.44 -12.96 -0.53
C GLU A 18 -16.29 -14.06 0.52
N ALA A 19 -15.52 -15.11 0.23
CA ALA A 19 -15.22 -16.19 1.17
C ALA A 19 -14.09 -15.82 2.16
N GLY A 20 -13.40 -14.70 1.93
CA GLY A 20 -12.32 -14.19 2.76
C GLY A 20 -10.93 -14.67 2.33
N HIS A 21 -10.80 -15.31 1.17
CA HIS A 21 -9.52 -15.71 0.61
C HIS A 21 -8.74 -14.48 0.13
N GLU A 22 -7.50 -14.32 0.59
CA GLU A 22 -6.67 -13.15 0.31
C GLU A 22 -5.80 -13.38 -0.93
N PHE A 23 -6.01 -12.58 -1.98
CA PHE A 23 -5.21 -12.63 -3.19
C PHE A 23 -3.98 -11.73 -3.11
N ILE A 24 -4.15 -10.52 -2.59
CA ILE A 24 -3.09 -9.51 -2.50
C ILE A 24 -3.18 -8.87 -1.14
N ARG A 25 -2.05 -8.78 -0.45
CA ARG A 25 -1.91 -7.97 0.77
C ARG A 25 -0.69 -7.08 0.61
N LEU A 26 -0.90 -5.77 0.75
CA LEU A 26 0.13 -4.74 0.70
C LEU A 26 0.23 -4.09 2.08
N GLY A 27 1.43 -4.01 2.64
CA GLY A 27 1.70 -3.37 3.91
C GLY A 27 2.73 -2.25 3.77
N ILE A 28 2.55 -1.17 4.52
CA ILE A 28 3.52 -0.06 4.59
C ILE A 28 3.88 0.26 6.03
N GLY A 29 5.16 0.52 6.28
CA GLY A 29 5.68 1.17 7.48
C GLY A 29 6.04 2.62 7.16
N VAL A 30 5.60 3.54 8.01
CA VAL A 30 5.71 4.98 7.77
C VAL A 30 6.40 5.67 8.94
N ARG A 31 7.40 6.51 8.63
CA ARG A 31 8.09 7.34 9.62
C ARG A 31 8.14 8.78 9.14
N ARG A 32 7.60 9.71 9.94
CA ARG A 32 7.53 11.15 9.60
C ARG A 32 6.93 11.40 8.21
N ASP A 33 5.85 10.69 7.92
CA ASP A 33 5.12 10.75 6.64
C ASP A 33 5.90 10.23 5.42
N ILE A 34 7.00 9.51 5.62
CA ILE A 34 7.80 8.83 4.58
C ILE A 34 7.61 7.33 4.71
N ILE A 35 7.37 6.65 3.59
CA ILE A 35 7.29 5.19 3.51
C ILE A 35 8.71 4.62 3.65
N THR A 36 9.01 4.00 4.79
CA THR A 36 10.33 3.41 5.09
C THR A 36 10.37 1.90 4.95
N GLU A 37 9.23 1.25 5.12
CA GLU A 37 9.05 -0.18 4.92
C GLU A 37 7.85 -0.36 4.00
N LEU A 38 7.94 -1.29 3.05
CA LEU A 38 6.87 -1.55 2.12
C LEU A 38 7.08 -2.94 1.54
N GLY A 39 6.04 -3.75 1.53
CA GLY A 39 6.11 -5.13 1.05
C GLY A 39 4.73 -5.70 0.82
N PHE A 40 4.66 -6.80 0.09
CA PHE A 40 3.39 -7.41 -0.27
C PHE A 40 3.49 -8.94 -0.28
N THR A 41 2.33 -9.59 -0.15
CA THR A 41 2.16 -11.02 -0.38
C THR A 41 1.12 -11.25 -1.45
N LEU A 42 1.34 -12.25 -2.29
CA LEU A 42 0.44 -12.64 -3.37
C LEU A 42 0.04 -14.09 -3.22
N ASP A 43 -1.20 -14.37 -3.60
CA ASP A 43 -1.63 -15.72 -3.88
C ASP A 43 -0.88 -16.27 -5.12
N PRO A 44 -0.36 -17.51 -5.05
CA PRO A 44 0.42 -18.12 -6.14
C PRO A 44 -0.38 -18.41 -7.41
N GLU A 45 -1.71 -18.43 -7.35
CA GLU A 45 -2.60 -18.59 -8.51
C GLU A 45 -2.77 -17.28 -9.29
N LEU A 46 -2.30 -16.15 -8.76
CA LEU A 46 -2.36 -14.89 -9.49
C LEU A 46 -1.43 -14.89 -10.71
N PRO A 47 -1.87 -14.27 -11.82
CA PRO A 47 -1.02 -14.02 -12.97
C PRO A 47 0.30 -13.31 -12.62
N ALA A 48 1.39 -13.71 -13.29
CA ALA A 48 2.74 -13.22 -13.00
C ALA A 48 2.92 -11.71 -13.26
N ASP A 49 2.16 -11.14 -14.20
CA ASP A 49 2.11 -9.70 -14.49
C ASP A 49 1.75 -8.88 -13.24
N ILE A 50 0.88 -9.39 -12.37
CA ILE A 50 0.52 -8.76 -11.08
C ILE A 50 1.73 -8.69 -10.15
N ALA A 51 2.54 -9.75 -10.09
CA ALA A 51 3.74 -9.77 -9.25
C ALA A 51 4.78 -8.75 -9.72
N GLU A 52 4.96 -8.63 -11.04
CA GLU A 52 5.83 -7.61 -11.63
C GLU A 52 5.31 -6.21 -11.35
N ALA A 53 4.02 -5.93 -11.60
CA ALA A 53 3.42 -4.63 -11.35
C ALA A 53 3.47 -4.22 -9.86
N MET A 54 3.21 -5.15 -8.95
CA MET A 54 3.34 -4.90 -7.51
C MET A 54 4.79 -4.59 -7.14
N THR A 55 5.76 -5.33 -7.67
CA THR A 55 7.19 -5.08 -7.46
C THR A 55 7.57 -3.67 -7.92
N GLU A 56 7.18 -3.28 -9.13
CA GLU A 56 7.48 -1.95 -9.66
C GLU A 56 6.79 -0.84 -8.87
N MET A 57 5.52 -1.02 -8.51
CA MET A 57 4.81 -0.09 -7.64
C MET A 57 5.53 0.08 -6.29
N THR A 58 6.02 -1.02 -5.70
CA THR A 58 6.75 -0.95 -4.43
C THR A 58 8.06 -0.19 -4.55
N ALA A 59 8.78 -0.36 -5.66
CA ALA A 59 10.00 0.36 -5.95
C ALA A 59 9.74 1.86 -6.15
N LEU A 60 8.66 2.21 -6.86
CA LEU A 60 8.22 3.59 -7.05
C LEU A 60 7.78 4.25 -5.74
N ALA A 61 7.10 3.54 -4.83
CA ALA A 61 6.56 4.11 -3.61
C ALA A 61 7.59 4.21 -2.46
N LYS A 62 8.62 3.36 -2.46
CA LYS A 62 9.63 3.32 -1.40
C LYS A 62 10.35 4.67 -1.24
N ASP A 63 10.61 5.05 0.01
CA ASP A 63 11.29 6.29 0.41
C ASP A 63 10.58 7.59 -0.04
N LYS A 64 9.34 7.49 -0.54
CA LYS A 64 8.51 8.67 -0.86
C LYS A 64 7.66 9.08 0.34
N ALA A 65 7.38 10.39 0.38
CA ALA A 65 6.35 10.91 1.26
C ALA A 65 4.97 10.35 0.86
N ILE A 66 4.07 10.16 1.82
CA ILE A 66 2.70 9.65 1.59
C ILE A 66 1.98 10.44 0.50
N MET A 67 2.08 11.78 0.55
CA MET A 67 1.49 12.64 -0.47
C MET A 67 2.09 12.37 -1.86
N ALA A 68 3.41 12.23 -1.97
CA ALA A 68 4.06 11.94 -3.25
C ALA A 68 3.71 10.54 -3.77
N ALA A 69 3.63 9.53 -2.89
CA ALA A 69 3.21 8.18 -3.27
C ALA A 69 1.75 8.15 -3.77
N SER A 70 0.87 9.01 -3.22
CA SER A 70 -0.53 9.11 -3.68
C SER A 70 -0.70 9.62 -5.11
N LEU A 71 0.35 10.19 -5.70
CA LEU A 71 0.36 10.67 -7.08
C LEU A 71 0.81 9.60 -8.08
N ILE A 72 1.32 8.45 -7.62
CA ILE A 72 1.71 7.34 -8.50
C ILE A 72 0.47 6.81 -9.20
N ARG A 73 0.52 6.74 -10.53
CA ARG A 73 -0.55 6.22 -11.39
C ARG A 73 -0.15 4.90 -12.03
N ALA A 74 -1.15 4.15 -12.50
CA ALA A 74 -0.94 2.94 -13.30
C ALA A 74 0.00 3.20 -14.49
N ALA A 75 -0.14 4.35 -15.16
CA ALA A 75 0.74 4.74 -16.25
C ALA A 75 2.22 4.93 -15.85
N ASP A 76 2.52 5.20 -14.57
CA ASP A 76 3.91 5.26 -14.10
C ASP A 76 4.47 3.87 -13.81
N ILE A 77 3.64 2.96 -13.32
CA ILE A 77 3.97 1.55 -13.07
C ILE A 77 4.16 0.81 -14.40
N GLU A 78 3.23 1.01 -15.34
CA GLU A 78 3.23 0.37 -16.66
C GLU A 78 4.48 0.68 -17.48
N LYS A 79 5.07 1.88 -17.34
CA LYS A 79 6.35 2.23 -18.00
C LYS A 79 7.51 1.33 -17.64
N ALA A 80 7.46 0.68 -16.49
CA ALA A 80 8.49 -0.25 -16.02
C ALA A 80 8.19 -1.71 -16.40
N LEU A 81 6.99 -1.99 -16.92
CA LEU A 81 6.58 -3.33 -17.36
C LEU A 81 6.94 -3.57 -18.84
N PRO A 82 7.04 -4.84 -19.28
CA PRO A 82 7.28 -5.17 -20.68
C PRO A 82 6.19 -4.60 -21.60
N ALA A 83 6.58 -3.81 -22.61
CA ALA A 83 5.64 -3.16 -23.52
C ALA A 83 4.78 -4.13 -24.36
N ASP A 84 5.26 -5.37 -24.55
CA ASP A 84 4.57 -6.40 -25.31
C ASP A 84 3.65 -7.28 -24.45
N ASP A 85 3.56 -7.03 -23.13
CA ASP A 85 2.66 -7.78 -22.25
C ASP A 85 1.23 -7.21 -22.30
N PRO A 86 0.25 -7.95 -22.86
CA PRO A 86 -1.14 -7.49 -22.90
C PRO A 86 -1.77 -7.38 -21.50
N GLY A 87 -1.18 -7.98 -20.47
CA GLY A 87 -1.60 -7.89 -19.08
C GLY A 87 -1.10 -6.64 -18.34
N ALA A 88 -0.08 -5.96 -18.86
CA ALA A 88 0.65 -4.90 -18.14
C ALA A 88 -0.28 -3.76 -17.65
N ALA A 89 -1.14 -3.25 -18.52
CA ALA A 89 -2.07 -2.16 -18.15
C ALA A 89 -3.04 -2.57 -17.03
N ARG A 90 -3.57 -3.80 -17.08
CA ARG A 90 -4.44 -4.35 -16.04
C ARG A 90 -3.66 -4.53 -14.74
N ALA A 91 -2.46 -5.09 -14.81
CA ALA A 91 -1.66 -5.34 -13.64
C ALA A 91 -1.22 -4.05 -12.94
N ALA A 92 -0.82 -3.04 -13.72
CA ALA A 92 -0.51 -1.71 -13.22
C ALA A 92 -1.71 -1.04 -12.55
N ALA A 93 -2.93 -1.20 -13.10
CA ALA A 93 -4.15 -0.67 -12.49
C ALA A 93 -4.46 -1.34 -11.14
N VAL A 94 -4.26 -2.66 -11.02
CA VAL A 94 -4.39 -3.38 -9.74
C VAL A 94 -3.38 -2.86 -8.72
N ALA A 95 -2.11 -2.69 -9.13
CA ALA A 95 -1.08 -2.18 -8.23
C ALA A 95 -1.34 -0.73 -7.78
N GLU A 96 -1.83 0.16 -8.66
CA GLU A 96 -2.27 1.52 -8.29
C GLU A 96 -3.38 1.46 -7.24
N LEU A 97 -4.41 0.64 -7.47
CA LEU A 97 -5.54 0.49 -6.56
C LEU A 97 -5.07 0.07 -5.16
N MET A 98 -4.24 -0.97 -5.09
CA MET A 98 -3.70 -1.48 -3.83
C MET A 98 -2.92 -0.41 -3.07
N LEU A 99 -2.06 0.35 -3.76
CA LEU A 99 -1.31 1.45 -3.15
C LEU A 99 -2.26 2.51 -2.59
N HIS A 100 -3.21 2.98 -3.40
CA HIS A 100 -4.09 4.09 -3.01
C HIS A 100 -5.00 3.71 -1.85
N GLU A 101 -5.51 2.48 -1.82
CA GLU A 101 -6.26 1.96 -0.68
C GLU A 101 -5.40 1.87 0.59
N CYS A 102 -4.15 1.43 0.46
CA CYS A 102 -3.24 1.34 1.59
C CYS A 102 -2.95 2.74 2.19
N LEU A 103 -2.69 3.74 1.35
CA LEU A 103 -2.48 5.14 1.77
C LEU A 103 -3.75 5.77 2.37
N ARG A 104 -4.93 5.41 1.86
CA ARG A 104 -6.21 5.81 2.44
C ARG A 104 -6.37 5.22 3.84
N ASN A 105 -6.09 3.93 4.01
CA ASN A 105 -6.17 3.24 5.31
C ASN A 105 -5.18 3.83 6.32
N TYR A 106 -3.97 4.19 5.88
CA TYR A 106 -3.01 4.93 6.71
C TYR A 106 -3.58 6.26 7.20
N SER A 107 -4.15 7.05 6.29
CA SER A 107 -4.73 8.35 6.62
C SER A 107 -5.89 8.21 7.61
N MET A 108 -6.73 7.20 7.47
CA MET A 108 -7.81 6.89 8.40
C MET A 108 -7.28 6.48 9.79
N ASN A 109 -6.33 5.55 9.85
CA ASN A 109 -5.71 5.08 11.09
C ASN A 109 -5.02 6.22 11.85
N TYR A 110 -4.30 7.08 11.13
CA TYR A 110 -3.65 8.26 11.71
C TYR A 110 -4.67 9.22 12.34
N ASN A 111 -5.78 9.49 11.65
CA ASN A 111 -6.84 10.37 12.15
C ASN A 111 -7.55 9.81 13.38
N LEU A 112 -7.81 8.49 13.40
CA LEU A 112 -8.37 7.80 14.57
C LEU A 112 -7.43 7.91 15.78
N ALA A 113 -6.16 7.58 15.61
CA ALA A 113 -5.17 7.68 16.67
C ALA A 113 -5.00 9.12 17.19
N ARG A 114 -5.10 10.12 16.30
CA ARG A 114 -5.09 11.54 16.68
C ARG A 114 -6.32 11.91 17.51
N ALA A 115 -7.51 11.46 17.11
CA ALA A 115 -8.75 11.73 17.84
C ALA A 115 -8.73 11.13 19.26
N GLU A 116 -8.20 9.91 19.41
CA GLU A 116 -8.01 9.27 20.72
C GLU A 116 -7.05 10.05 21.63
N ARG A 117 -5.92 10.53 21.08
CA ARG A 117 -4.96 11.37 21.84
C ARG A 117 -5.62 12.65 22.34
N LEU A 118 -6.42 13.30 21.50
CA LEU A 118 -7.16 14.51 21.88
C LEU A 118 -8.18 14.22 22.99
N ARG A 119 -8.99 13.15 22.85
CA ARG A 119 -9.96 12.74 23.87
C ARG A 119 -9.30 12.47 25.23
N LYS A 120 -8.18 11.75 25.26
CA LYS A 120 -7.44 11.46 26.50
C LYS A 120 -6.92 12.74 27.16
N ARG A 121 -6.41 13.69 26.37
CA ARG A 121 -5.95 14.99 26.88
C ARG A 121 -7.11 15.80 27.49
N ASP A 122 -8.26 15.80 26.83
CA ASP A 122 -9.43 16.56 27.29
C ASP A 122 -10.07 15.94 28.55
N GLN A 123 -9.88 14.62 28.78
CA GLN A 123 -10.27 13.93 30.00
C GLN A 123 -9.29 14.21 31.15
N ALA A 124 -7.97 14.15 30.89
CA ALA A 124 -6.94 14.42 31.89
C ALA A 124 -6.90 15.89 32.36
N GLY A 125 -7.39 16.84 31.56
CA GLY A 125 -7.51 18.24 31.95
C GLY A 125 -8.78 18.58 32.75
N LYS A 126 -9.64 17.60 33.04
CA LYS A 126 -10.88 17.75 33.83
C LYS A 126 -10.80 17.09 35.21
N GLU A 127 -9.70 16.40 35.52
CA GLU A 127 -9.33 15.91 36.85
C GLU A 127 -8.43 16.93 37.56
#